data_AF-A0A0K2JHK0-F1
#
_entry.id   AF-A0A0K2JHK0-F1
#
_cell.length_a   1.000
_cell.length_b   1.000
_cell.length_c   1.000
_cell.angle_alpha   90.00
_cell.angle_beta   90.00
_cell.angle_gamma   90.00
#
_symmetry.space_group_name_H-M   'P 1'
#
loop_
_entity.id
_entity.type
_entity.pdbx_description
1 polymer ?
#
loop_
_entity_poly.entity_id
_entity_poly.type
_entity_poly.pdbx_seq_one_letter_code
_entity_poly.pdbx_strand_id
1 'polypeptide(L)'
;MKKKKYKHFNLEKRYKLKEYLECETFKKKDGTPNYSKIGEVMNKSRNTIRLEAKRLKEEYEPEKAHKDYKRKRKKSIKYTTITKKVVNYIRKILSKKSYSPRLIIYEYEKKYSEKFPFSHMTLYKYIDYKVFDDENIEIKKKLPFKGKKYKTKKEKMIVVN
;
A
#
# COMPACT_ATOMS: atom_id res chain seq x y z
N MET A 1 -7.54 -19.78 -16.31
CA MET A 1 -6.30 -18.97 -16.47
C MET A 1 -5.68 -18.69 -15.08
N LYS A 2 -4.51 -19.26 -14.74
CA LYS A 2 -3.84 -18.97 -13.46
C LYS A 2 -3.46 -17.49 -13.41
N LYS A 3 -3.98 -16.73 -12.43
CA LYS A 3 -3.60 -15.31 -12.24
C LYS A 3 -2.10 -15.24 -11.96
N LYS A 4 -1.31 -14.65 -12.86
CA LYS A 4 0.11 -14.40 -12.63
C LYS A 4 0.24 -13.51 -11.38
N LYS A 5 0.77 -14.05 -10.28
CA LYS A 5 1.07 -13.24 -9.09
C LYS A 5 2.10 -12.19 -9.50
N TYR A 6 1.69 -10.92 -9.49
CA TYR A 6 2.58 -9.82 -9.79
C TYR A 6 3.68 -9.74 -8.71
N LYS A 7 4.92 -10.07 -9.09
CA LYS A 7 6.10 -9.89 -8.25
C LYS A 7 6.90 -8.72 -8.80
N HIS A 8 7.35 -7.79 -7.95
CA HIS A 8 8.28 -6.74 -8.36
C HIS A 8 9.63 -7.33 -8.82
N PHE A 9 10.43 -6.54 -9.53
CA PHE A 9 11.84 -6.86 -9.77
C PHE A 9 12.60 -6.80 -8.45
N ASN A 10 13.20 -7.93 -8.05
CA ASN A 10 14.26 -7.94 -7.05
C ASN A 10 15.58 -7.56 -7.74
N LEU A 11 16.63 -7.34 -6.95
CA LEU A 11 17.93 -6.92 -7.47
C LEU A 11 18.53 -7.93 -8.47
N GLU A 12 18.48 -9.21 -8.13
CA GLU A 12 18.96 -10.30 -9.00
C GLU A 12 18.27 -10.29 -10.39
N LYS A 13 16.94 -10.14 -10.44
CA LYS A 13 16.22 -10.03 -11.72
C LYS A 13 16.61 -8.78 -12.52
N ARG A 14 17.07 -7.71 -11.85
CA ARG A 14 17.55 -6.53 -12.57
C ARG A 14 18.91 -6.78 -13.23
N TYR A 15 19.81 -7.50 -12.57
CA TYR A 15 21.07 -7.93 -13.20
C TYR A 15 20.80 -8.81 -14.41
N LYS A 16 19.94 -9.83 -14.27
CA LYS A 16 19.49 -10.66 -15.41
C LYS A 16 18.87 -9.84 -16.54
N LEU A 17 18.09 -8.80 -16.20
CA LEU A 17 17.54 -7.90 -17.22
C LEU A 17 18.66 -7.14 -17.95
N LYS A 18 19.69 -6.64 -17.25
CA LYS A 18 20.81 -5.95 -17.88
C LYS A 18 21.54 -6.87 -18.88
N GLU A 19 21.86 -8.10 -18.45
CA GLU A 19 22.46 -9.11 -19.32
C GLU A 19 21.63 -9.36 -20.60
N TYR A 20 20.31 -9.50 -20.46
CA TYR A 20 19.42 -9.70 -21.61
C TYR A 20 19.24 -8.47 -22.49
N LEU A 21 19.43 -7.26 -21.98
CA LEU A 21 19.39 -6.04 -22.79
C LEU A 21 20.65 -5.89 -23.65
N GLU A 22 21.80 -6.39 -23.18
CA GLU A 22 23.09 -6.32 -23.86
C GLU A 22 23.31 -7.50 -24.82
N CYS A 23 22.70 -8.66 -24.53
CA CYS A 23 22.89 -9.87 -25.30
C CYS A 23 22.27 -9.80 -26.72
N GLU A 24 23.10 -10.07 -27.74
CA GLU A 24 22.71 -10.07 -29.16
C GLU A 24 21.51 -10.96 -29.47
N THR A 25 21.38 -12.10 -28.79
CA THR A 25 20.27 -13.05 -29.00
C THR A 25 18.89 -12.46 -28.68
N PHE A 26 18.85 -11.41 -27.86
CA PHE A 26 17.64 -10.69 -27.46
C PHE A 26 17.49 -9.35 -28.17
N LYS A 27 18.37 -9.00 -29.11
CA LYS A 27 18.20 -7.84 -29.98
C LYS A 27 17.33 -8.20 -31.19
N LYS A 28 16.68 -7.19 -31.76
CA LYS A 28 15.99 -7.27 -33.04
C LYS A 28 16.98 -7.00 -34.19
N LYS A 29 16.50 -7.13 -35.43
CA LYS A 29 17.25 -6.80 -36.64
C LYS A 29 17.78 -5.35 -36.66
N ASP A 30 17.09 -4.42 -35.99
CA ASP A 30 17.48 -3.00 -35.88
C ASP A 30 18.45 -2.72 -34.71
N GLY A 31 18.96 -3.75 -34.03
CA GLY A 31 19.84 -3.63 -32.87
C GLY A 31 19.12 -3.26 -31.56
N THR A 32 17.81 -2.99 -31.58
CA THR A 32 17.07 -2.62 -30.38
C THR A 32 16.68 -3.84 -29.54
N PRO A 33 16.58 -3.73 -28.20
CA PRO A 33 16.15 -4.85 -27.36
C PRO A 33 14.74 -5.36 -27.69
N ASN A 34 14.59 -6.68 -27.80
CA ASN A 34 13.32 -7.37 -27.97
C ASN A 34 12.65 -7.68 -26.63
N TYR A 35 11.93 -6.70 -26.10
CA TYR A 35 11.23 -6.82 -24.81
C TYR A 35 10.21 -7.97 -24.72
N SER A 36 9.66 -8.45 -25.84
CA SER A 36 8.73 -9.60 -25.83
C SER A 36 9.48 -10.87 -25.48
N LYS A 37 10.59 -11.15 -26.19
CA LYS A 37 11.44 -12.32 -25.99
C LYS A 37 12.05 -12.35 -24.58
N ILE A 38 12.53 -11.20 -24.10
CA ILE A 38 13.01 -11.05 -22.72
C ILE A 38 11.88 -11.31 -21.72
N GLY A 39 10.67 -10.79 -22.00
CA GLY A 39 9.49 -10.99 -21.16
C GLY A 39 9.11 -12.46 -21.03
N GLU A 40 9.18 -13.23 -22.10
CA GLU A 40 8.91 -14.67 -22.10
C GLU A 40 9.88 -15.42 -21.18
N VAL A 41 11.19 -15.21 -21.34
CA VAL A 41 12.24 -15.86 -20.52
C VAL A 41 12.13 -15.46 -19.04
N MET A 42 11.87 -14.19 -18.76
CA MET A 42 11.73 -13.69 -17.38
C MET A 42 10.35 -13.96 -16.76
N ASN A 43 9.41 -14.54 -17.52
CA ASN A 43 8.00 -14.68 -17.18
C ASN A 43 7.37 -13.36 -16.70
N LYS A 44 7.56 -12.30 -17.50
CA LYS A 44 7.05 -10.94 -17.33
C LYS A 44 6.30 -10.48 -18.57
N SER A 45 5.38 -9.53 -18.43
CA SER A 45 4.79 -8.91 -19.62
C SER A 45 5.81 -8.02 -20.32
N ARG A 46 5.74 -7.94 -21.65
CA ARG A 46 6.53 -7.02 -22.48
C ARG A 46 6.54 -5.60 -21.91
N ASN A 47 5.38 -5.11 -21.49
CA ASN A 47 5.25 -3.77 -20.92
C ASN A 47 6.01 -3.63 -19.59
N THR A 48 6.03 -4.67 -18.76
CA THR A 48 6.80 -4.67 -17.51
C THR A 48 8.31 -4.58 -17.78
N ILE A 49 8.81 -5.31 -18.78
CA ILE A 49 10.21 -5.22 -19.20
C ILE A 49 10.53 -3.83 -19.72
N ARG A 50 9.71 -3.31 -20.65
CA ARG A 50 9.90 -1.98 -21.27
C ARG A 50 9.94 -0.87 -20.22
N LEU A 51 9.01 -0.89 -19.26
CA LEU A 51 8.93 0.12 -18.21
C LEU A 51 10.12 0.04 -17.25
N GLU A 52 10.59 -1.16 -16.93
CA GLU A 52 11.76 -1.32 -16.06
C GLU A 52 13.05 -0.90 -16.80
N ALA A 53 13.25 -1.32 -18.05
CA ALA A 53 14.41 -0.92 -18.85
C ALA A 53 14.49 0.61 -19.05
N LYS A 54 13.34 1.27 -19.27
CA LYS A 54 13.26 2.74 -19.43
C LYS A 54 13.16 3.51 -18.11
N ARG A 55 13.34 2.85 -16.96
CA ARG A 55 13.09 3.46 -15.64
C ARG A 55 13.96 4.68 -15.34
N LEU A 56 15.22 4.65 -15.76
CA LEU A 56 16.22 5.67 -15.42
C LEU A 56 16.26 6.83 -16.42
N LYS A 57 15.61 6.72 -17.59
CA LYS A 57 15.76 7.63 -18.74
C LYS A 57 17.20 7.77 -19.30
N GLU A 58 18.12 6.98 -18.75
CA GLU A 58 19.53 6.86 -19.10
C GLU A 58 19.83 5.36 -19.32
N GLU A 59 21.11 5.01 -19.48
CA GLU A 59 21.56 3.63 -19.53
C GLU A 59 21.09 2.83 -18.30
N TYR A 60 20.65 1.59 -18.54
CA TYR A 60 20.01 0.79 -17.52
C TYR A 60 21.02 0.19 -16.54
N GLU A 61 21.09 0.75 -15.33
CA GLU A 61 21.85 0.17 -14.21
C GLU A 61 20.95 -0.51 -13.16
N PRO A 62 21.14 -1.81 -12.88
CA PRO A 62 20.40 -2.57 -11.88
C PRO A 62 20.38 -1.94 -10.49
N GLU A 63 21.52 -1.43 -10.03
CA GLU A 63 21.64 -0.81 -8.71
C GLU A 63 20.88 0.50 -8.61
N LYS A 64 21.07 1.40 -9.57
CA LYS A 64 20.35 2.69 -9.62
C LYS A 64 18.84 2.45 -9.73
N ALA A 65 18.40 1.50 -10.56
CA ALA A 65 17.00 1.13 -10.68
C ALA A 65 16.43 0.57 -9.35
N HIS A 66 17.21 -0.21 -8.60
CA HIS A 66 16.80 -0.72 -7.28
C HIS A 66 16.75 0.37 -6.21
N LYS A 67 17.75 1.25 -6.18
CA LYS A 67 17.78 2.43 -5.29
C LYS A 67 16.58 3.34 -5.57
N ASP A 68 16.27 3.62 -6.84
CA ASP A 68 15.09 4.39 -7.24
C ASP A 68 13.78 3.71 -6.80
N TYR A 69 13.65 2.40 -7.00
CA TYR A 69 12.49 1.64 -6.54
C TYR A 69 12.29 1.74 -5.03
N LYS A 70 13.35 1.51 -4.23
CA LYS A 70 13.28 1.63 -2.77
C LYS A 70 12.90 3.05 -2.35
N ARG A 71 13.48 4.08 -2.97
CA ARG A 71 13.17 5.49 -2.71
C ARG A 71 11.70 5.83 -2.99
N LYS A 72 11.18 5.45 -4.15
CA LYS A 72 9.76 5.68 -4.52
C LYS A 72 8.80 4.88 -3.64
N ARG A 73 9.16 3.64 -3.29
CA ARG A 73 8.40 2.81 -2.34
C ARG A 73 8.32 3.48 -0.96
N LYS A 74 9.42 4.07 -0.47
CA LYS A 74 9.45 4.81 0.80
C LYS A 74 8.49 6.01 0.78
N LYS A 75 8.32 6.69 -0.36
CA LYS A 75 7.36 7.79 -0.51
C LYS A 75 5.90 7.33 -0.60
N SER A 76 5.65 6.18 -1.23
CA SER A 76 4.29 5.61 -1.40
C SER A 76 3.75 4.95 -0.13
N ILE A 77 4.60 4.32 0.66
CA ILE A 77 4.25 3.89 2.01
C ILE A 77 4.31 5.15 2.88
N LYS A 78 3.18 5.83 3.03
CA LYS A 78 3.04 6.92 4.00
C LYS A 78 3.26 6.29 5.39
N TYR A 79 4.51 6.28 5.88
CA TYR A 79 4.83 5.83 7.23
C TYR A 79 4.31 6.86 8.20
N THR A 80 3.00 6.88 8.41
CA THR A 80 2.49 7.43 9.63
C THR A 80 2.82 6.41 10.71
N THR A 81 3.99 6.55 11.31
CA THR A 81 4.41 5.73 12.44
C THR A 81 3.39 5.93 13.55
N ILE A 82 2.73 4.85 13.96
CA ILE A 82 1.87 4.89 15.14
C ILE A 82 2.79 5.07 16.34
N THR A 83 2.72 6.22 17.00
CA THR A 83 3.53 6.48 18.20
C THR A 83 2.96 5.72 19.40
N LYS A 84 3.82 5.36 20.36
CA LYS A 84 3.38 4.74 21.62
C LYS A 84 2.34 5.62 22.35
N LYS A 85 2.46 6.95 22.28
CA LYS A 85 1.50 7.93 22.80
C LYS A 85 0.08 7.67 22.26
N VAL A 86 -0.04 7.51 20.95
CA VAL A 86 -1.33 7.29 20.26
C VAL A 86 -1.89 5.91 20.59
N VAL A 87 -1.05 4.86 20.60
CA VAL A 87 -1.45 3.50 21.01
C VAL A 87 -2.03 3.50 22.43
N ASN A 88 -1.29 4.07 23.39
CA ASN A 88 -1.69 4.10 24.80
C ASN A 88 -2.99 4.90 24.99
N TYR A 89 -3.16 6.00 24.27
CA TYR A 89 -4.40 6.78 24.32
C TYR A 89 -5.60 5.98 23.82
N ILE A 90 -5.50 5.35 22.64
CA ILE A 90 -6.59 4.56 22.05
C ILE A 90 -6.97 3.40 22.98
N ARG A 91 -5.97 2.71 23.56
CA ARG A 91 -6.21 1.64 24.54
C ARG A 91 -6.95 2.15 25.76
N LYS A 92 -6.50 3.28 26.33
CA LYS A 92 -7.09 3.88 27.53
C LYS A 92 -8.54 4.35 27.30
N ILE A 93 -8.86 4.89 26.12
CA ILE A 93 -10.21 5.38 25.86
C ILE A 93 -11.18 4.24 25.55
N LEU A 94 -10.74 3.24 24.77
CA LEU A 94 -11.56 2.09 24.39
C LEU A 94 -11.72 1.07 25.53
N SER A 95 -10.80 1.02 26.50
CA SER A 95 -11.01 0.21 27.70
C SER A 95 -12.17 0.75 28.53
N LYS A 96 -12.29 2.08 28.66
CA LYS A 96 -13.28 2.74 29.50
C LYS A 96 -14.64 2.93 28.83
N LYS A 97 -14.68 3.29 27.55
CA LYS A 97 -15.92 3.70 26.87
C LYS A 97 -15.99 3.19 25.43
N SER A 98 -17.21 2.99 24.94
CA SER A 98 -17.49 2.66 23.54
C SER A 98 -17.54 3.94 22.71
N TYR A 99 -16.40 4.37 22.14
CA TYR A 99 -16.32 5.61 21.36
C TYR A 99 -16.23 5.33 19.85
N SER A 100 -16.87 6.21 19.06
CA SER A 100 -16.65 6.24 17.62
C SER A 100 -15.23 6.74 17.32
N PRO A 101 -14.58 6.28 16.24
CA PRO A 101 -13.26 6.79 15.86
C PRO A 101 -13.18 8.32 15.68
N ARG A 102 -14.29 8.98 15.31
CA ARG A 102 -14.35 10.45 15.25
C ARG A 102 -14.22 11.08 16.63
N LEU A 103 -14.92 10.53 17.63
CA LEU A 103 -14.84 11.00 19.01
C LEU A 103 -13.45 10.74 19.61
N ILE A 104 -12.84 9.59 19.33
CA ILE A 104 -11.47 9.29 19.77
C ILE A 104 -10.48 10.33 19.24
N ILE A 105 -10.61 10.71 17.97
CA ILE A 105 -9.76 11.74 17.35
C ILE A 105 -10.01 13.09 18.02
N TYR A 106 -11.28 13.51 18.11
CA TYR A 106 -11.65 14.79 18.72
C TYR A 106 -11.11 14.95 20.14
N GLU A 107 -11.29 13.94 20.98
CA GLU A 107 -10.83 13.95 22.37
C GLU A 107 -9.30 13.91 22.48
N TYR A 108 -8.60 13.28 21.53
CA TYR A 108 -7.15 13.30 21.49
C TYR A 108 -6.66 14.71 21.17
N GLU A 109 -7.19 15.30 20.11
CA GLU A 109 -6.79 16.63 19.63
C GLU A 109 -7.10 17.69 20.69
N LYS A 110 -8.26 17.61 21.35
CA LYS A 110 -8.62 18.49 22.48
C LYS A 110 -7.67 18.34 23.68
N LYS A 111 -7.25 17.10 24.00
CA LYS A 111 -6.42 16.82 25.17
C LYS A 111 -4.95 17.21 24.97
N TYR A 112 -4.40 16.97 23.78
CA TYR A 112 -2.98 17.15 23.50
C TYR A 112 -2.68 18.38 22.66
N SER A 113 -3.69 19.11 22.18
CA SER A 113 -3.54 20.24 21.24
C SER A 113 -2.71 19.87 20.01
N GLU A 114 -2.77 18.60 19.60
CA GLU A 114 -1.98 18.01 18.51
C GLU A 114 -2.92 17.30 17.56
N LYS A 115 -2.70 17.48 16.26
CA LYS A 115 -3.47 16.79 15.22
C LYS A 115 -3.29 15.28 15.31
N PHE A 116 -4.38 14.53 15.21
CA PHE A 116 -4.34 13.08 15.23
C PHE A 116 -3.66 12.55 13.95
N PRO A 117 -2.80 11.51 14.05
CA PRO A 117 -2.02 11.02 12.91
C PRO A 117 -2.86 10.38 11.79
N PHE A 118 -4.11 9.98 12.07
CA PHE A 118 -4.96 9.22 11.15
C PHE A 118 -6.30 9.90 10.91
N SER A 119 -6.90 9.68 9.75
CA SER A 119 -8.32 9.96 9.57
C SER A 119 -9.16 8.95 10.37
N HIS A 120 -10.40 9.32 10.70
CA HIS A 120 -11.34 8.44 11.41
C HIS A 120 -11.56 7.10 10.68
N MET A 121 -11.53 7.10 9.34
CA MET A 121 -11.65 5.88 8.54
C MET A 121 -10.42 4.97 8.66
N THR A 122 -9.22 5.54 8.69
CA THR A 122 -7.99 4.77 8.91
C THR A 122 -7.95 4.22 10.33
N LEU A 123 -8.29 5.03 11.34
CA LEU A 123 -8.40 4.58 12.72
C LEU A 123 -9.41 3.44 12.87
N TYR A 124 -10.58 3.56 12.22
CA TYR A 124 -11.59 2.50 12.20
C TYR A 124 -11.02 1.18 11.67
N LYS A 125 -10.31 1.21 10.53
CA LYS A 125 -9.67 0.02 9.96
C LYS A 125 -8.61 -0.57 10.87
N TYR A 126 -7.79 0.27 11.50
CA TYR A 126 -6.73 -0.20 12.40
C TYR A 126 -7.28 -0.86 13.65
N ILE A 127 -8.37 -0.33 14.23
CA ILE A 127 -9.07 -0.99 15.34
C ILE A 127 -9.71 -2.31 14.85
N ASP A 128 -10.36 -2.32 13.68
CA ASP A 128 -10.97 -3.53 13.12
C ASP A 128 -9.95 -4.65 12.84
N TYR A 129 -8.74 -4.27 12.40
CA TYR A 129 -7.57 -5.12 12.19
C TYR A 129 -6.76 -5.42 13.45
N LYS A 130 -7.23 -5.01 14.63
CA LYS A 130 -6.59 -5.28 15.92
C LYS A 130 -5.16 -4.73 16.04
N VAL A 131 -4.85 -3.65 15.33
CA VAL A 131 -3.51 -3.02 15.35
C VAL A 131 -3.16 -2.47 16.74
N PHE A 132 -4.17 -2.19 17.57
CA PHE A 132 -4.00 -1.65 18.91
C PHE A 132 -4.28 -2.67 20.01
N ASP A 133 -4.64 -3.91 19.68
CA ASP A 133 -4.97 -4.93 20.67
C ASP A 133 -3.69 -5.69 21.03
N ASP A 134 -3.32 -5.72 22.31
CA ASP A 134 -2.25 -6.63 22.78
C ASP A 134 -2.78 -7.96 23.30
N GLU A 135 -4.05 -8.07 23.73
CA GLU A 135 -4.67 -9.33 24.23
C GLU A 135 -6.18 -9.20 24.54
N ASN A 136 -6.76 -7.99 24.45
CA ASN A 136 -8.16 -7.72 24.81
C ASN A 136 -9.11 -7.83 23.60
N ILE A 137 -9.75 -8.99 23.44
CA ILE A 137 -10.72 -9.34 22.39
C ILE A 137 -11.94 -8.39 22.35
N GLU A 138 -12.17 -7.62 23.42
CA GLU A 138 -13.36 -6.78 23.59
C GLU A 138 -13.32 -5.42 22.89
N ILE A 139 -12.15 -4.92 22.50
CA ILE A 139 -12.02 -3.57 21.89
C ILE A 139 -12.83 -3.47 20.59
N LYS A 140 -12.82 -4.53 19.78
CA LYS A 140 -13.62 -4.61 18.54
C LYS A 140 -15.13 -4.60 18.79
N LYS A 141 -15.59 -5.14 19.93
CA LYS A 141 -17.03 -5.16 20.30
C LYS A 141 -17.53 -3.76 20.67
N LYS A 142 -16.64 -2.87 21.10
CA LYS A 142 -16.91 -1.47 21.49
C LYS A 142 -16.88 -0.48 20.33
N LEU A 143 -16.68 -0.93 19.09
CA LEU A 143 -16.90 -0.08 17.92
C LEU A 143 -18.42 0.01 17.62
N PRO A 144 -18.96 1.21 17.32
CA PRO A 144 -20.39 1.42 17.11
C PRO A 144 -21.01 0.55 15.99
N PHE A 145 -20.21 0.04 15.05
CA PHE A 145 -20.67 -0.84 13.97
C PHE A 145 -20.08 -2.26 14.04
N LYS A 146 -19.33 -2.60 15.09
CA LYS A 146 -18.66 -3.91 15.26
C LYS A 146 -17.85 -4.34 14.02
N GLY A 147 -17.30 -3.40 13.26
CA GLY A 147 -16.58 -3.69 11.99
C GLY A 147 -17.46 -3.79 10.73
N LYS A 148 -18.79 -3.66 10.82
CA LYS A 148 -19.69 -3.68 9.65
C LYS A 148 -19.52 -2.42 8.81
N LYS A 149 -19.53 -2.56 7.48
CA LYS A 149 -19.52 -1.42 6.54
C LYS A 149 -20.80 -0.59 6.71
N TYR A 150 -20.67 0.73 6.60
CA TYR A 150 -21.83 1.62 6.46
C TYR A 150 -22.64 1.20 5.23
N LYS A 151 -23.93 0.86 5.43
CA LYS A 151 -24.88 0.79 4.33
C LYS A 151 -25.13 2.23 3.88
N THR A 152 -24.61 2.64 2.72
CA THR A 152 -25.10 3.85 2.06
C THR A 152 -26.55 3.61 1.70
N LYS A 153 -27.48 4.35 2.31
CA LYS A 153 -28.87 4.41 1.88
C LYS A 153 -28.86 4.87 0.42
N LYS A 154 -29.23 3.99 -0.52
CA LYS A 154 -29.86 4.42 -1.77
C LYS A 154 -31.32 4.68 -1.43
N GLU A 155 -31.63 5.85 -0.88
CA GLU A 155 -32.99 6.36 -0.92
C GLU A 155 -33.24 6.83 -2.34
N LYS A 156 -33.93 6.01 -3.14
CA LYS A 156 -34.66 6.54 -4.29
C LYS A 156 -35.80 7.37 -3.69
N MET A 157 -35.73 8.69 -3.80
CA MET A 157 -36.94 9.51 -3.72
C MET A 157 -37.80 9.14 -4.93
N ILE A 158 -38.86 8.37 -4.71
CA ILE A 158 -39.94 8.24 -5.69
C ILE A 158 -40.77 9.51 -5.50
N VAL A 159 -40.62 10.46 -6.41
CA VAL A 159 -41.61 11.52 -6.60
C VAL A 159 -42.78 10.84 -7.31
N VAL A 160 -43.90 10.70 -6.61
CA VAL A 160 -45.17 10.33 -7.22
C VAL A 160 -45.74 11.64 -7.77
N ASN A 161 -45.88 11.72 -9.09
CA ASN A 161 -46.58 12.79 -9.78
C ASN A 161 -48.10 12.67 -9.55
#